data_AF-A0AAD2FYW3-F1
#
_entry.id   AF-A0AAD2FYW3-F1
#
_cell.length_a   1.000
_cell.length_b   1.000
_cell.length_c   1.000
_cell.angle_alpha   90.00
_cell.angle_beta   90.00
_cell.angle_gamma   90.00
#
_symmetry.space_group_name_H-M   'P 1'
#
loop_
_entity.id
_entity.type
_entity.pdbx_description
1 polymer ?
#
loop_
_entity_poly.entity_id
_entity_poly.type
_entity_poly.pdbx_seq_one_letter_code
_entity_poly.pdbx_strand_id
1 'polypeptide(L)'
;MMSLLSVPASPSTAAPTSHLYRLRKALIPLLCFVVGFNINFGGIYHDISDGSFGGHPIIDATKEWKSLMVKEKETLSLIIEKGEKDNKKDNLGLNKDQAKADEAERRQYEEESAILRDHMKRNIEDYGFDPWANQVYDDDSEDEEYWCGEYCSTPKGTCWRNTTITDHYRPPNITHTTTTATPAMTTERTKIRRRRGGKPIIPRRLIFTYHTNLFDCTFPPHLYDNVQKTIQTYADLWGIENKSNVEVMFFDDQDCARVIEASEPKLVPIFWAETNGSYRADICRIAALYMYGGYYLDVDIEPIQALDPLPQVDFITAQAANRVFFQAVMASTPRHPLMKHTLETMLVDWYMIPKIMKDYGKTEYEPLWFRSQTYADMRLEHVVQYGFDPHHSIGILMGPATLRIAYDRKANLTTPWLLDEFENKAEKVYPALIRETSHWGCNFMVHDNATKTPYFYSRCKGTANCPNYDEKKKSHDEKKKSYDEKTMYS
;
A
#
# COMPACT_ATOMS: atom_id res chain seq x y z
N MET A 1 -37.35 -48.28 46.12
CA MET A 1 -36.25 -49.02 46.77
C MET A 1 -34.95 -48.53 46.15
N MET A 2 -34.41 -47.34 46.48
CA MET A 2 -33.72 -46.95 47.72
C MET A 2 -32.64 -47.93 48.18
N SER A 3 -31.38 -47.59 47.89
CA SER A 3 -30.22 -47.60 48.81
C SER A 3 -29.06 -46.92 48.07
N LEU A 4 -28.73 -45.63 48.27
CA LEU A 4 -28.01 -45.02 49.40
C LEU A 4 -26.71 -45.73 49.76
N LEU A 5 -25.58 -45.18 49.29
CA LEU A 5 -24.38 -44.97 50.10
C LEU A 5 -23.71 -43.65 49.70
N SER A 6 -23.72 -42.75 50.66
CA SER A 6 -23.07 -41.45 50.75
C SER A 6 -21.71 -41.54 51.49
N VAL A 7 -20.89 -40.49 51.31
CA VAL A 7 -19.93 -39.83 52.27
C VAL A 7 -18.47 -39.74 51.72
N PRO A 8 -17.67 -38.67 51.97
CA PRO A 8 -17.93 -37.22 51.98
C PRO A 8 -16.92 -36.41 51.10
N ALA A 9 -17.15 -35.10 50.99
CA ALA A 9 -16.21 -34.11 50.46
C ALA A 9 -15.18 -33.65 51.51
N SER A 10 -13.95 -33.37 51.06
CA SER A 10 -12.98 -32.47 51.70
C SER A 10 -12.28 -31.62 50.63
N PRO A 11 -11.92 -30.34 50.92
CA PRO A 11 -11.45 -29.39 49.91
C PRO A 11 -9.93 -29.45 49.74
N SER A 12 -9.48 -29.52 48.48
CA SER A 12 -8.07 -29.33 48.11
C SER A 12 -7.93 -28.01 47.36
N THR A 13 -7.48 -26.98 48.08
CA THR A 13 -6.97 -25.74 47.51
C THR A 13 -5.62 -25.99 46.84
N ALA A 14 -5.60 -26.10 45.51
CA ALA A 14 -4.38 -26.00 44.72
C ALA A 14 -4.23 -24.55 44.22
N ALA A 15 -3.20 -23.86 44.69
CA ALA A 15 -2.82 -22.54 44.21
C ALA A 15 -2.29 -22.61 42.77
N PRO A 16 -2.55 -21.60 41.91
CA PRO A 16 -1.96 -21.55 40.58
C PRO A 16 -0.48 -21.18 40.70
N THR A 17 0.38 -22.09 40.25
CA THR A 17 1.80 -21.82 40.02
C THR A 17 1.95 -20.69 39.00
N SER A 18 2.50 -19.56 39.44
CA SER A 18 2.68 -18.36 38.62
C SER A 18 3.77 -18.56 37.56
N HIS A 19 3.54 -17.93 36.40
CA HIS A 19 4.45 -17.82 35.25
C HIS A 19 5.87 -17.30 35.60
N LEU A 20 6.06 -16.73 36.80
CA LEU A 20 7.33 -16.18 37.30
C LEU A 20 8.44 -17.23 37.52
N TYR A 21 8.11 -18.50 37.71
CA TYR A 21 9.13 -19.55 37.90
C TYR A 21 9.83 -19.96 36.59
N ARG A 22 9.17 -19.79 35.42
CA ARG A 22 9.76 -20.08 34.11
C ARG A 22 10.66 -18.95 33.60
N LEU A 23 10.41 -17.70 34.00
CA LEU A 23 11.22 -16.54 33.64
C LEU A 23 12.59 -16.48 34.35
N ARG A 24 12.72 -17.06 35.55
CA ARG A 24 14.00 -17.06 36.29
C ARG A 24 15.11 -17.93 35.69
N LYS A 25 14.79 -18.91 34.82
CA LYS A 25 15.80 -19.75 34.15
C LYS A 25 16.37 -19.15 32.86
N ALA A 26 15.78 -18.08 32.33
CA ALA A 26 16.25 -17.43 31.10
C ALA A 26 17.15 -16.20 31.35
N LEU A 27 17.15 -15.64 32.56
CA LEU A 27 17.80 -14.35 32.87
C LEU A 27 19.23 -14.46 33.42
N ILE A 28 19.71 -15.66 33.74
CA ILE A 28 21.06 -15.86 34.30
C ILE A 28 22.18 -15.87 33.22
N PRO A 29 21.97 -16.34 31.97
CA PRO A 29 22.99 -16.23 30.92
C PRO A 29 23.22 -14.79 30.40
N LEU A 30 22.22 -13.90 30.54
CA LEU A 30 22.27 -12.54 30.00
C LEU A 30 23.19 -11.59 30.81
N LEU A 31 23.38 -11.87 32.09
CA LEU A 31 24.21 -11.05 32.99
C LEU A 31 25.71 -11.39 32.92
N CYS A 32 26.09 -12.52 32.32
CA CYS A 32 27.49 -12.91 32.18
C CYS A 32 28.16 -12.43 30.88
N PHE A 33 27.42 -11.83 29.94
CA PHE A 33 27.96 -11.46 28.63
C PHE A 33 28.32 -9.97 28.47
N VAL A 34 27.98 -9.13 29.47
CA VAL A 34 28.24 -7.67 29.43
C VAL A 34 29.69 -7.30 29.77
N VAL A 35 30.55 -8.27 30.10
CA VAL A 35 31.99 -8.04 30.34
C VAL A 35 32.82 -8.92 29.43
N GLY A 36 33.08 -8.45 28.21
CA GLY A 36 34.23 -8.90 27.40
C GLY A 36 33.94 -9.04 25.91
N PHE A 37 34.32 -8.04 25.11
CA PHE A 37 35.54 -8.11 24.29
C PHE A 37 35.67 -6.84 23.45
N ASN A 38 36.77 -6.11 23.68
CA ASN A 38 37.36 -5.17 22.74
C ASN A 38 38.21 -6.01 21.76
N ILE A 39 37.90 -6.01 20.46
CA ILE A 39 38.88 -6.36 19.44
C ILE A 39 38.88 -5.32 18.32
N ASN A 40 40.08 -4.78 18.18
CA ASN A 40 40.63 -3.85 17.23
C ASN A 40 40.73 -4.48 15.82
N PHE A 41 40.32 -3.76 14.77
CA PHE A 41 40.88 -3.93 13.44
C PHE A 41 40.98 -2.58 12.73
N GLY A 42 42.21 -2.06 12.70
CA GLY A 42 42.64 -1.07 11.72
C GLY A 42 43.05 -1.77 10.42
N GLY A 43 42.83 -1.10 9.28
CA GLY A 43 43.22 -1.62 7.98
C GLY A 43 42.86 -0.68 6.81
N ILE A 44 43.74 0.31 6.58
CA ILE A 44 44.26 0.77 5.28
C ILE A 44 43.25 0.97 4.13
N TYR A 45 43.05 2.24 3.72
CA TYR A 45 42.80 2.59 2.32
C TYR A 45 43.63 3.81 1.89
N HIS A 46 44.20 3.69 0.69
CA HIS A 46 45.13 4.59 0.02
C HIS A 46 44.45 5.80 -0.63
N ASP A 47 45.24 6.87 -0.78
CA ASP A 47 45.05 8.08 -1.59
C ASP A 47 44.26 7.90 -2.89
N ILE A 48 43.27 8.79 -3.11
CA ILE A 48 43.04 9.44 -4.41
C ILE A 48 42.77 10.93 -4.15
N SER A 49 43.68 11.75 -4.67
CA SER A 49 43.66 13.20 -4.70
C SER A 49 42.80 13.76 -5.84
N ASP A 50 42.32 14.97 -5.61
CA ASP A 50 41.99 16.05 -6.56
C ASP A 50 40.79 15.90 -7.50
N GLY A 51 39.76 16.71 -7.19
CA GLY A 51 38.63 17.01 -8.07
C GLY A 51 37.75 18.10 -7.48
N SER A 52 38.15 19.36 -7.66
CA SER A 52 37.39 20.55 -7.25
C SER A 52 35.98 20.59 -7.87
N PHE A 53 34.93 20.61 -7.04
CA PHE A 53 33.59 21.02 -7.46
C PHE A 53 33.05 22.13 -6.55
N GLY A 54 32.47 23.15 -7.21
CA GLY A 54 32.08 24.43 -6.63
C GLY A 54 30.94 24.32 -5.62
N GLY A 55 31.02 25.16 -4.59
CA GLY A 55 30.05 25.24 -3.52
C GLY A 55 28.72 25.83 -4.00
N HIS A 56 27.66 25.04 -3.85
CA HIS A 56 26.28 25.53 -3.71
C HIS A 56 25.92 25.57 -2.21
N PRO A 57 25.05 26.49 -1.78
CA PRO A 57 24.74 26.67 -0.37
C PRO A 57 23.92 25.48 0.13
N ILE A 58 24.52 24.69 1.02
CA ILE A 58 23.82 23.70 1.84
C ILE A 58 22.79 24.47 2.68
N ILE A 59 21.52 24.31 2.34
CA ILE A 59 20.42 24.68 3.24
C ILE A 59 20.56 23.75 4.45
N ASP A 60 20.74 24.35 5.63
CA ASP A 60 20.95 23.67 6.90
C ASP A 60 19.68 22.88 7.30
N ALA A 61 19.53 21.67 6.74
CA ALA A 61 18.41 20.75 6.98
C ALA A 61 18.24 20.41 8.48
N THR A 62 19.32 20.52 9.25
CA THR A 62 19.31 20.40 10.71
C THR A 62 18.44 21.45 11.39
N LYS A 63 18.25 22.62 10.77
CA LYS A 63 17.45 23.72 11.30
C LYS A 63 15.95 23.54 11.06
N GLU A 64 15.57 23.02 9.89
CA GLU A 64 14.17 22.68 9.60
C GLU A 64 13.70 21.45 10.39
N TRP A 65 14.56 20.44 10.53
CA TRP A 65 14.25 19.25 11.34
C TRP A 65 14.05 19.59 12.83
N LYS A 66 14.91 20.44 13.41
CA LYS A 66 14.72 20.95 14.78
C LYS A 66 13.41 21.72 14.95
N SER A 67 12.99 22.48 13.94
CA SER A 67 11.73 23.23 13.95
C SER A 67 10.51 22.31 13.92
N LEU A 68 10.55 21.24 13.12
CA LEU A 68 9.51 20.20 13.05
C LEU A 68 9.36 19.46 14.38
N MET A 69 10.47 19.04 15.01
CA MET A 69 10.44 18.34 16.29
C MET A 69 9.87 19.19 17.44
N VAL A 70 10.09 20.51 17.41
CA VAL A 70 9.50 21.43 18.39
C VAL A 70 7.98 21.53 18.20
N LYS A 71 7.50 21.66 16.96
CA LYS A 71 6.05 21.72 16.65
C LYS A 71 5.32 20.43 17.02
N GLU A 72 5.97 19.29 16.81
CA GLU A 72 5.40 17.99 17.16
C GLU A 72 5.30 17.81 18.68
N LYS A 73 6.33 18.23 19.43
CA LYS A 73 6.31 18.23 20.90
C LYS A 73 5.23 19.15 21.47
N GLU A 74 5.01 20.31 20.88
CA GLU A 74 3.93 21.24 21.26
C GLU A 74 2.54 20.65 20.98
N THR A 75 2.38 20.01 19.82
CA THR A 75 1.11 19.36 19.42
C THR A 75 0.77 18.19 20.35
N LEU A 76 1.76 17.36 20.69
CA LEU A 76 1.60 16.26 21.66
C LEU A 76 1.23 16.77 23.05
N SER A 77 1.85 17.88 23.50
CA SER A 77 1.53 18.49 24.78
C SER A 77 0.07 18.98 24.86
N LEU A 78 -0.45 19.56 23.78
CA LEU A 78 -1.85 20.01 23.68
C LEU A 78 -2.84 18.84 23.66
N ILE A 79 -2.49 17.73 23.00
CA ILE A 79 -3.31 16.52 22.97
C ILE A 79 -3.40 15.88 24.36
N ILE A 80 -2.27 15.84 25.09
CA ILE A 80 -2.21 15.32 26.47
C ILE A 80 -3.08 16.18 27.39
N GLU A 81 -2.94 17.51 27.32
CA GLU A 81 -3.70 18.43 28.18
C GLU A 81 -5.22 18.33 27.91
N LYS A 82 -5.61 18.09 26.65
CA LYS A 82 -7.01 17.85 26.27
C LYS A 82 -7.51 16.50 26.79
N GLY A 83 -6.72 15.45 26.64
CA GLY A 83 -7.02 14.11 27.15
C GLY A 83 -7.23 14.10 28.68
N GLU A 84 -6.40 14.81 29.44
CA GLU A 84 -6.55 14.94 30.90
C GLU A 84 -7.81 15.71 31.33
N LYS A 85 -8.22 16.72 30.55
CA LYS A 85 -9.46 17.49 30.78
C LYS A 85 -10.71 16.65 30.48
N ASP A 86 -10.66 15.85 29.43
CA ASP A 86 -11.77 14.99 29.03
C ASP A 86 -11.90 13.76 29.96
N ASN A 87 -10.80 13.18 30.43
CA ASN A 87 -10.81 12.06 31.40
C ASN A 87 -11.32 12.45 32.80
N LYS A 88 -11.27 13.74 33.16
CA LYS A 88 -11.90 14.24 34.39
C LYS A 88 -13.43 14.29 34.31
N LYS A 89 -14.03 14.25 33.11
CA LYS A 89 -15.48 14.32 32.91
C LYS A 89 -16.18 12.96 32.93
N ASP A 90 -15.51 11.88 32.56
CA ASP A 90 -16.15 10.56 32.36
C ASP A 90 -15.76 9.51 33.41
N ASN A 91 -15.68 9.90 34.67
CA ASN A 91 -15.39 8.98 35.77
C ASN A 91 -16.65 8.23 36.22
N LEU A 92 -17.14 7.32 35.38
CA LEU A 92 -18.15 6.30 35.69
C LEU A 92 -17.67 4.92 35.21
N GLY A 93 -16.91 4.22 36.06
CA GLY A 93 -16.98 2.75 36.14
C GLY A 93 -15.94 1.90 35.41
N LEU A 94 -14.82 2.43 34.93
CA LEU A 94 -13.72 1.58 34.42
C LEU A 94 -12.91 0.96 35.57
N ASN A 95 -12.70 -0.36 35.52
CA ASN A 95 -11.91 -1.12 36.48
C ASN A 95 -10.46 -0.63 36.46
N LYS A 96 -9.96 -0.16 37.63
CA LYS A 96 -8.58 0.34 37.80
C LYS A 96 -7.51 -0.65 37.35
N ASP A 97 -7.81 -1.95 37.37
CA ASP A 97 -6.86 -2.98 36.96
C ASP A 97 -6.74 -3.08 35.43
N GLN A 98 -7.83 -2.83 34.68
CA GLN A 98 -7.80 -2.79 33.22
C GLN A 98 -7.02 -1.56 32.72
N ALA A 99 -7.29 -0.39 33.32
CA ALA A 99 -6.57 0.84 32.95
C ALA A 99 -5.06 0.72 33.18
N LYS A 100 -4.63 0.01 34.24
CA LYS A 100 -3.21 -0.27 34.51
C LYS A 100 -2.60 -1.25 33.52
N ALA A 101 -3.35 -2.25 33.07
CA ALA A 101 -2.89 -3.21 32.06
C ALA A 101 -2.71 -2.50 30.70
N ASP A 102 -3.70 -1.71 30.28
CA ASP A 102 -3.66 -0.95 29.03
C ASP A 102 -2.52 0.09 29.05
N GLU A 103 -2.27 0.74 30.19
CA GLU A 103 -1.14 1.67 30.34
C GLU A 103 0.22 0.97 30.30
N ALA A 104 0.34 -0.23 30.86
CA ALA A 104 1.57 -1.02 30.81
C ALA A 104 1.88 -1.51 29.37
N GLU A 105 0.87 -1.99 28.65
CA GLU A 105 0.99 -2.39 27.24
C GLU A 105 1.38 -1.19 26.35
N ARG A 106 0.76 -0.02 26.59
CA ARG A 106 1.11 1.22 25.89
C ARG A 106 2.55 1.65 26.15
N ARG A 107 3.04 1.59 27.39
CA ARG A 107 4.44 1.95 27.72
C ARG A 107 5.44 1.00 27.06
N GLN A 108 5.15 -0.30 27.05
CA GLN A 108 6.00 -1.27 26.36
C GLN A 108 6.08 -0.95 24.86
N TYR A 109 4.95 -0.64 24.23
CA TYR A 109 4.93 -0.25 22.83
C TYR A 109 5.69 1.05 22.55
N GLU A 110 5.55 2.08 23.41
CA GLU A 110 6.27 3.35 23.29
C GLU A 110 7.80 3.14 23.41
N GLU A 111 8.24 2.25 24.31
CA GLU A 111 9.66 1.89 24.48
C GLU A 111 10.22 1.13 23.27
N GLU A 112 9.51 0.10 22.78
CA GLU A 112 9.89 -0.64 21.57
C GLU A 112 9.96 0.27 20.33
N SER A 113 9.00 1.18 20.19
CA SER A 113 8.97 2.17 19.10
C SER A 113 10.12 3.19 19.21
N ALA A 114 10.49 3.61 20.43
CA ALA A 114 11.62 4.51 20.64
C ALA A 114 12.97 3.86 20.27
N ILE A 115 13.15 2.58 20.63
CA ILE A 115 14.34 1.80 20.24
C ILE A 115 14.42 1.67 18.72
N LEU A 116 13.30 1.39 18.05
CA LEU A 116 13.26 1.29 16.59
C LEU A 116 13.62 2.62 15.92
N ARG A 117 13.04 3.75 16.36
CA ARG A 117 13.37 5.08 15.84
C ARG A 117 14.85 5.43 16.00
N ASP A 118 15.42 5.12 17.17
CA ASP A 118 16.84 5.35 17.46
C ASP A 118 17.75 4.47 16.58
N HIS A 119 17.36 3.21 16.35
CA HIS A 119 18.06 2.32 15.43
C HIS A 119 17.98 2.79 13.97
N MET A 120 16.81 3.26 13.50
CA MET A 120 16.67 3.83 12.16
C MET A 120 17.51 5.09 11.99
N LYS A 121 17.50 5.98 12.99
CA LYS A 121 18.33 7.17 13.00
C LYS A 121 19.81 6.82 12.90
N ARG A 122 20.29 5.86 13.71
CA ARG A 122 21.67 5.35 13.61
C ARG A 122 21.98 4.75 12.26
N ASN A 123 21.08 3.95 11.68
CA ASN A 123 21.32 3.35 10.37
C ASN A 123 21.42 4.40 9.24
N ILE A 124 20.64 5.48 9.33
CA ILE A 124 20.75 6.61 8.40
C ILE A 124 22.10 7.32 8.57
N GLU A 125 22.52 7.56 9.82
CA GLU A 125 23.77 8.25 10.16
C GLU A 125 25.04 7.42 9.87
N ASP A 126 25.02 6.11 10.16
CA ASP A 126 26.18 5.21 10.12
C ASP A 126 26.44 4.62 8.72
N TYR A 127 25.39 4.39 7.92
CA TYR A 127 25.53 3.77 6.59
C TYR A 127 25.58 4.78 5.45
N GLY A 128 25.57 6.08 5.73
CA GLY A 128 25.51 7.10 4.69
C GLY A 128 24.33 6.88 3.75
N PHE A 129 23.19 6.46 4.31
CA PHE A 129 21.96 6.26 3.56
C PHE A 129 21.48 7.64 3.11
N ASP A 130 21.98 8.12 1.98
CA ASP A 130 21.31 9.12 1.20
C ASP A 130 20.15 8.40 0.51
N PRO A 131 18.88 8.64 0.90
CA PRO A 131 17.73 8.04 0.24
C PRO A 131 17.66 8.41 -1.26
N TRP A 132 18.52 9.33 -1.72
CA TRP A 132 18.57 9.88 -3.06
C TRP A 132 19.86 9.56 -3.82
N ALA A 133 20.87 8.94 -3.21
CA ALA A 133 22.09 8.56 -3.92
C ALA A 133 21.90 7.22 -4.65
N ASN A 134 21.48 7.31 -5.91
CA ASN A 134 21.55 6.27 -6.93
C ASN A 134 20.94 4.91 -6.55
N GLN A 135 19.61 4.81 -6.64
CA GLN A 135 18.95 3.53 -6.95
C GLN A 135 18.47 3.58 -8.40
N VAL A 136 19.23 2.90 -9.26
CA VAL A 136 18.78 2.48 -10.58
C VAL A 136 17.70 1.42 -10.34
N TYR A 137 16.50 1.67 -10.87
CA TYR A 137 15.42 0.70 -10.88
C TYR A 137 15.74 -0.38 -11.91
N ASP A 138 16.27 -1.53 -11.47
CA ASP A 138 16.22 -2.77 -12.26
C ASP A 138 14.83 -3.39 -12.06
N ASP A 139 13.83 -2.79 -12.69
CA ASP A 139 12.59 -3.48 -13.05
C ASP A 139 12.56 -3.58 -14.58
N ASP A 140 11.95 -4.62 -15.14
CA ASP A 140 11.82 -4.85 -16.59
C ASP A 140 10.95 -3.77 -17.30
N SER A 141 10.82 -2.57 -16.72
CA SER A 141 10.39 -1.33 -17.33
C SER A 141 11.60 -0.56 -17.87
N GLU A 142 12.24 -1.05 -18.93
CA GLU A 142 13.36 -0.36 -19.61
C GLU A 142 12.99 1.02 -20.21
N ASP A 143 11.78 1.56 -20.01
CA ASP A 143 11.28 2.76 -20.71
C ASP A 143 10.83 3.95 -19.80
N GLU A 144 10.98 3.90 -18.46
CA GLU A 144 10.53 5.01 -17.58
C GLU A 144 11.66 5.71 -16.80
N GLU A 145 12.78 5.99 -17.46
CA GLU A 145 13.79 6.95 -16.98
C GLU A 145 13.29 8.40 -17.19
N TYR A 146 12.24 8.82 -16.46
CA TYR A 146 11.80 10.21 -16.41
C TYR A 146 11.88 10.74 -14.98
N TRP A 147 13.05 11.23 -14.61
CA TRP A 147 13.28 11.99 -13.39
C TRP A 147 12.40 13.25 -13.36
N CYS A 148 11.47 13.35 -12.41
CA CYS A 148 10.69 14.57 -12.17
C CYS A 148 11.55 15.77 -11.68
N GLY A 149 12.82 15.56 -11.35
CA GLY A 149 13.70 16.58 -10.76
C GLY A 149 13.93 17.81 -11.62
N GLU A 150 13.96 17.70 -12.95
CA GLU A 150 14.10 18.86 -13.83
C GLU A 150 12.78 19.61 -14.07
N TYR A 151 11.63 18.93 -14.01
CA TYR A 151 10.32 19.54 -14.27
C TYR A 151 9.66 20.12 -13.01
N CYS A 152 10.00 19.62 -11.82
CA CYS A 152 9.39 20.04 -10.55
C CYS A 152 10.22 21.05 -9.74
N SER A 153 11.43 21.39 -10.19
CA SER A 153 12.36 22.27 -9.45
C SER A 153 12.07 23.77 -9.57
N THR A 154 10.90 24.18 -10.09
CA THR A 154 10.51 25.59 -9.96
C THR A 154 10.11 25.89 -8.53
N PRO A 155 10.66 26.94 -7.88
CA PRO A 155 10.24 27.35 -6.55
C PRO A 155 8.72 27.56 -6.54
N LYS A 156 8.02 26.99 -5.55
CA LYS A 156 6.58 27.13 -5.26
C LYS A 156 6.10 28.55 -5.62
N GLY A 157 5.66 28.79 -6.86
CA GLY A 157 5.55 30.18 -7.29
C GLY A 157 5.24 30.47 -8.75
N THR A 158 5.48 29.58 -9.72
CA THR A 158 5.05 29.82 -11.12
C THR A 158 4.87 28.51 -11.91
N CYS A 159 3.74 27.82 -11.72
CA CYS A 159 3.19 27.03 -12.81
C CYS A 159 2.75 28.00 -13.91
N TRP A 160 3.17 27.71 -15.15
CA TRP A 160 2.86 28.46 -16.36
C TRP A 160 1.40 28.94 -16.40
N ARG A 161 1.19 30.25 -16.21
CA ARG A 161 -0.04 30.93 -16.64
C ARG A 161 0.13 31.39 -18.08
N ASN A 162 -0.82 30.97 -18.92
CA ASN A 162 -1.19 31.53 -20.21
C ASN A 162 -0.09 31.70 -21.25
N THR A 163 0.07 30.69 -22.11
CA THR A 163 0.11 30.93 -23.55
C THR A 163 -1.29 30.69 -24.11
N THR A 164 -1.92 31.78 -24.58
CA THR A 164 -3.06 31.73 -25.48
C THR A 164 -2.71 30.87 -26.69
N ILE A 165 -3.23 29.64 -26.73
CA ILE A 165 -3.34 28.87 -27.97
C ILE A 165 -4.46 29.54 -28.77
N THR A 166 -4.07 30.43 -29.67
CA THR A 166 -4.93 30.89 -30.76
C THR A 166 -5.18 29.73 -31.72
N ASP A 167 -6.46 29.48 -31.96
CA ASP A 167 -7.08 28.92 -33.17
C ASP A 167 -6.13 28.26 -34.18
N HIS A 168 -6.13 26.93 -34.23
CA HIS A 168 -6.23 26.12 -35.46
C HIS A 168 -6.21 24.62 -35.13
N TYR A 169 -7.31 24.12 -34.59
CA TYR A 169 -7.66 22.70 -34.74
C TYR A 169 -9.18 22.59 -34.93
N ARG A 170 -9.61 22.49 -36.19
CA ARG A 170 -10.96 22.04 -36.53
C ARG A 170 -10.92 20.51 -36.54
N PRO A 171 -11.53 19.81 -35.58
CA PRO A 171 -11.71 18.37 -35.74
C PRO A 171 -12.67 18.12 -36.93
N PRO A 172 -12.48 17.02 -37.68
CA PRO A 172 -13.42 16.65 -38.73
C PRO A 172 -14.80 16.39 -38.11
N ASN A 173 -15.86 16.81 -38.82
CA ASN A 173 -17.25 16.50 -38.52
C ASN A 173 -17.44 14.98 -38.50
N ILE A 174 -17.19 14.35 -37.35
CA ILE A 174 -17.69 13.04 -37.02
C ILE A 174 -19.07 13.29 -36.44
N THR A 175 -20.10 13.05 -37.26
CA THR A 175 -21.45 12.82 -36.77
C THR A 175 -21.41 11.62 -35.82
N HIS A 176 -21.23 11.89 -34.53
CA HIS A 176 -21.51 10.91 -33.49
C HIS A 176 -23.02 10.66 -33.51
N THR A 177 -23.43 9.55 -34.12
CA THR A 177 -24.69 8.90 -33.81
C THR A 177 -24.67 8.67 -32.31
N THR A 178 -25.38 9.52 -31.57
CA THR A 178 -25.57 9.38 -30.14
C THR A 178 -26.45 8.16 -29.94
N THR A 179 -25.83 6.98 -29.91
CA THR A 179 -26.50 5.77 -29.42
C THR A 179 -26.80 6.04 -27.96
N THR A 180 -28.06 6.38 -27.70
CA THR A 180 -28.63 6.53 -26.37
C THR A 180 -28.39 5.23 -25.60
N ALA A 181 -27.32 5.20 -24.81
CA ALA A 181 -27.06 4.13 -23.88
C ALA A 181 -28.26 4.05 -22.92
N THR A 182 -28.94 2.93 -22.96
CA THR A 182 -30.17 2.65 -22.22
C THR A 182 -29.92 2.82 -20.71
N PRO A 183 -30.58 3.75 -19.99
CA PRO A 183 -30.35 4.01 -18.57
C PRO A 183 -31.02 2.99 -17.63
N ALA A 184 -31.26 1.75 -18.09
CA ALA A 184 -32.17 0.83 -17.41
C ALA A 184 -31.56 0.08 -16.22
N MET A 185 -30.25 -0.25 -16.22
CA MET A 185 -29.68 -1.17 -15.22
C MET A 185 -29.24 -0.54 -13.88
N THR A 186 -28.93 0.76 -13.84
CA THR A 186 -28.65 1.45 -12.56
C THR A 186 -29.89 1.58 -11.68
N THR A 187 -31.10 1.33 -12.20
CA THR A 187 -32.33 1.57 -11.45
C THR A 187 -32.58 0.52 -10.35
N GLU A 188 -32.14 -0.73 -10.49
CA GLU A 188 -32.57 -1.80 -9.57
C GLU A 188 -31.82 -1.81 -8.23
N ARG A 189 -30.48 -1.68 -8.24
CA ARG A 189 -29.71 -1.51 -6.98
C ARG A 189 -30.07 -0.21 -6.27
N THR A 190 -30.22 0.88 -7.02
CA THR A 190 -30.65 2.18 -6.45
C THR A 190 -32.05 2.09 -5.83
N LYS A 191 -32.97 1.32 -6.45
CA LYS A 191 -34.30 1.02 -5.88
C LYS A 191 -34.21 0.16 -4.62
N ILE A 192 -33.36 -0.88 -4.59
CA ILE A 192 -33.12 -1.70 -3.39
C ILE A 192 -32.54 -0.85 -2.25
N ARG A 193 -31.60 0.06 -2.55
CA ARG A 193 -31.01 0.99 -1.58
C ARG A 193 -32.05 1.91 -0.97
N ARG A 194 -32.91 2.52 -1.81
CA ARG A 194 -34.03 3.34 -1.35
C ARG A 194 -34.98 2.59 -0.42
N ARG A 195 -35.15 1.27 -0.62
CA ARG A 195 -35.99 0.43 0.25
C ARG A 195 -35.34 0.08 1.59
N ARG A 196 -34.00 0.00 1.67
CA ARG A 196 -33.28 -0.44 2.87
C ARG A 196 -32.65 0.68 3.70
N GLY A 197 -32.61 1.92 3.22
CA GLY A 197 -32.35 3.12 4.03
C GLY A 197 -30.95 3.28 4.67
N GLY A 198 -30.05 2.29 4.56
CA GLY A 198 -28.71 2.36 5.14
C GLY A 198 -27.72 3.17 4.28
N LYS A 199 -26.86 3.95 4.93
CA LYS A 199 -25.65 4.53 4.32
C LYS A 199 -24.55 3.45 4.28
N PRO A 200 -23.75 3.36 3.21
CA PRO A 200 -22.55 2.51 3.21
C PRO A 200 -21.63 2.79 4.39
N ILE A 201 -21.13 1.72 5.02
CA ILE A 201 -20.20 1.81 6.16
C ILE A 201 -18.76 2.13 5.74
N ILE A 202 -18.37 1.81 4.50
CA ILE A 202 -17.10 2.22 3.92
C ILE A 202 -17.10 3.75 3.74
N PRO A 203 -16.13 4.48 4.32
CA PRO A 203 -16.04 5.93 4.17
C PRO A 203 -15.98 6.40 2.71
N ARG A 204 -16.64 7.52 2.40
CA ARG A 204 -16.57 8.15 1.07
C ARG A 204 -15.27 8.95 0.92
N ARG A 205 -14.18 8.22 0.76
CA ARG A 205 -12.80 8.71 0.65
C ARG A 205 -12.08 7.93 -0.44
N LEU A 206 -11.37 8.62 -1.32
CA LEU A 206 -10.48 8.02 -2.30
C LEU A 206 -9.06 7.99 -1.74
N ILE A 207 -8.35 6.89 -1.98
CA ILE A 207 -6.95 6.70 -1.60
C ILE A 207 -6.16 6.32 -2.86
N PHE A 208 -5.07 7.03 -3.11
CA PHE A 208 -4.10 6.73 -4.15
C PHE A 208 -2.70 6.63 -3.54
N THR A 209 -1.84 5.83 -4.15
CA THR A 209 -0.41 5.75 -3.82
C THR A 209 0.40 5.86 -5.10
N TYR A 210 1.46 6.65 -5.09
CA TYR A 210 2.44 6.73 -6.17
C TYR A 210 3.74 7.30 -5.60
N HIS A 211 4.89 7.02 -6.20
CA HIS A 211 6.19 7.45 -5.65
C HIS A 211 6.30 8.99 -5.51
N THR A 212 5.51 9.75 -6.29
CA THR A 212 5.32 11.20 -6.15
C THR A 212 3.84 11.55 -6.06
N ASN A 213 3.51 12.66 -5.39
CA ASN A 213 2.14 13.17 -5.39
C ASN A 213 1.78 13.78 -6.76
N LEU A 214 0.89 13.12 -7.50
CA LEU A 214 0.50 13.58 -8.84
C LEU A 214 -0.22 14.94 -8.84
N PHE A 215 -0.72 15.41 -7.69
CA PHE A 215 -1.25 16.77 -7.57
C PHE A 215 -0.16 17.85 -7.53
N ASP A 216 1.08 17.46 -7.22
CA ASP A 216 2.22 18.37 -7.17
C ASP A 216 3.02 18.36 -8.49
N CYS A 217 3.19 17.22 -9.16
CA CYS A 217 4.00 17.10 -10.38
C CYS A 217 3.19 17.00 -11.68
N THR A 218 1.92 16.57 -11.66
CA THR A 218 1.05 16.29 -12.84
C THR A 218 1.63 15.35 -13.91
N PHE A 219 2.82 14.80 -13.70
CA PHE A 219 3.51 13.92 -14.63
C PHE A 219 3.57 12.49 -14.07
N PRO A 220 3.31 11.45 -14.88
CA PRO A 220 2.92 11.53 -16.28
C PRO A 220 1.45 11.99 -16.47
N PRO A 221 1.13 12.82 -17.48
CA PRO A 221 -0.19 13.45 -17.62
C PRO A 221 -1.34 12.46 -17.71
N HIS A 222 -1.14 11.31 -18.36
CA HIS A 222 -2.19 10.30 -18.52
C HIS A 222 -2.60 9.67 -17.18
N LEU A 223 -1.68 9.54 -16.21
CA LEU A 223 -2.01 9.08 -14.85
C LEU A 223 -2.74 10.18 -14.08
N TYR A 224 -2.28 11.43 -14.16
CA TYR A 224 -2.96 12.57 -13.54
C TYR A 224 -4.40 12.71 -14.05
N ASP A 225 -4.60 12.68 -15.36
CA ASP A 225 -5.92 12.75 -15.99
C ASP A 225 -6.81 11.58 -15.55
N ASN A 226 -6.24 10.37 -15.44
CA ASN A 226 -6.96 9.20 -14.95
C ASN A 226 -7.39 9.34 -13.47
N VAL A 227 -6.53 9.88 -12.60
CA VAL A 227 -6.87 10.20 -11.20
C VAL A 227 -8.00 11.23 -11.16
N GLN A 228 -7.93 12.31 -11.95
CA GLN A 228 -8.98 13.32 -12.04
C GLN A 228 -10.31 12.74 -12.52
N LYS A 229 -10.28 11.85 -13.52
CA LYS A 229 -11.45 11.11 -14.02
C LYS A 229 -12.06 10.23 -12.92
N THR A 230 -11.23 9.57 -12.12
CA THR A 230 -11.67 8.74 -10.99
C THR A 230 -12.37 9.59 -9.93
N ILE A 231 -11.77 10.71 -9.54
CA ILE A 231 -12.37 11.66 -8.59
C ILE A 231 -13.74 12.12 -9.08
N GLN A 232 -13.84 12.52 -10.36
CA GLN A 232 -15.11 12.95 -10.93
C GLN A 232 -16.17 11.83 -10.91
N THR A 233 -15.78 10.61 -11.31
CA THR A 233 -16.69 9.45 -11.35
C THR A 233 -17.31 9.16 -9.98
N TYR A 234 -16.53 9.29 -8.90
CA TYR A 234 -17.04 9.13 -7.54
C TYR A 234 -17.80 10.35 -7.02
N ALA A 235 -17.41 11.58 -7.41
CA ALA A 235 -18.16 12.80 -7.09
C ALA A 235 -19.60 12.70 -7.60
N ASP A 236 -19.76 12.26 -8.85
CA ASP A 236 -21.06 12.07 -9.51
C ASP A 236 -21.92 11.05 -8.75
N LEU A 237 -21.35 9.89 -8.40
CA LEU A 237 -22.06 8.86 -7.63
C LEU A 237 -22.47 9.37 -6.24
N TRP A 238 -21.60 10.13 -5.57
CA TRP A 238 -21.83 10.60 -4.21
C TRP A 238 -22.73 11.83 -4.13
N GLY A 239 -23.06 12.44 -5.27
CA GLY A 239 -23.88 13.66 -5.36
C GLY A 239 -23.11 14.89 -4.87
N ILE A 240 -21.80 14.94 -5.14
CA ILE A 240 -20.93 16.05 -4.76
C ILE A 240 -20.75 16.94 -5.99
N GLU A 241 -21.42 18.10 -6.00
CA GLU A 241 -21.41 19.02 -7.16
C GLU A 241 -20.02 19.56 -7.49
N ASN A 242 -19.23 19.89 -6.47
CA ASN A 242 -17.87 20.36 -6.64
C ASN A 242 -16.88 19.25 -6.30
N LYS A 243 -16.18 18.72 -7.32
CA LYS A 243 -15.20 17.63 -7.15
C LYS A 243 -14.09 17.93 -6.13
N SER A 244 -13.79 19.20 -5.83
CA SER A 244 -12.81 19.55 -4.79
C SER A 244 -13.27 19.21 -3.37
N ASN A 245 -14.58 18.92 -3.19
CA ASN A 245 -15.15 18.48 -1.92
C ASN A 245 -15.12 16.95 -1.75
N VAL A 246 -14.61 16.22 -2.75
CA VAL A 246 -14.32 14.80 -2.60
C VAL A 246 -13.12 14.66 -1.67
N GLU A 247 -13.25 13.84 -0.63
CA GLU A 247 -12.12 13.53 0.23
C GLU A 247 -11.15 12.60 -0.51
N VAL A 248 -9.95 13.11 -0.79
CA VAL A 248 -8.89 12.37 -1.47
C VAL A 248 -7.65 12.37 -0.60
N MET A 249 -7.07 11.19 -0.38
CA MET A 249 -5.76 11.02 0.21
C MET A 249 -4.82 10.48 -0.87
N PHE A 250 -3.69 11.16 -1.07
CA PHE A 250 -2.67 10.76 -2.01
C PHE A 250 -1.39 10.55 -1.21
N PHE A 251 -0.85 9.33 -1.23
CA PHE A 251 0.33 8.98 -0.45
C PHE A 251 1.54 8.85 -1.37
N ASP A 252 2.52 9.74 -1.17
CA ASP A 252 3.88 9.54 -1.64
C ASP A 252 4.68 8.62 -0.70
N ASP A 253 5.95 8.36 -1.00
CA ASP A 253 6.78 7.46 -0.17
C ASP A 253 6.92 7.94 1.29
N GLN A 254 6.91 9.25 1.54
CA GLN A 254 7.02 9.81 2.89
C GLN A 254 5.70 9.74 3.66
N ASP A 255 4.57 9.99 2.99
CA ASP A 255 3.25 9.72 3.53
C ASP A 255 3.06 8.22 3.82
N CYS A 256 3.54 7.36 2.92
CA CYS A 256 3.52 5.91 3.08
C CYS A 256 4.29 5.47 4.33
N ALA A 257 5.53 5.91 4.51
CA ALA A 257 6.31 5.57 5.70
C ALA A 257 5.60 5.98 7.00
N ARG A 258 4.97 7.17 7.04
CA ARG A 258 4.22 7.65 8.20
C ARG A 258 2.98 6.81 8.51
N VAL A 259 2.21 6.44 7.49
CA VAL A 259 1.00 5.61 7.70
C VAL A 259 1.37 4.17 8.08
N ILE A 260 2.48 3.65 7.56
CA ILE A 260 3.05 2.36 7.96
C ILE A 260 3.51 2.42 9.42
N GLU A 261 4.23 3.46 9.83
CA GLU A 261 4.64 3.64 11.23
C GLU A 261 3.43 3.67 12.19
N ALA A 262 2.32 4.29 11.77
CA ALA A 262 1.11 4.36 12.57
C ALA A 262 0.29 3.05 12.62
N SER A 263 0.56 2.10 11.72
CA SER A 263 -0.23 0.87 11.57
C SER A 263 0.53 -0.41 11.91
N GLU A 264 1.73 -0.58 11.37
CA GLU A 264 2.65 -1.69 11.61
C GLU A 264 4.11 -1.19 11.50
N PRO A 265 4.67 -0.64 12.59
CA PRO A 265 6.00 -0.02 12.58
C PRO A 265 7.12 -0.95 12.11
N LYS A 266 6.98 -2.26 12.29
CA LYS A 266 7.99 -3.25 11.89
C LYS A 266 8.16 -3.32 10.37
N LEU A 267 7.20 -2.83 9.60
CA LEU A 267 7.29 -2.76 8.14
C LEU A 267 7.99 -1.49 7.64
N VAL A 268 8.24 -0.46 8.47
CA VAL A 268 8.88 0.80 7.99
C VAL A 268 10.31 0.56 7.48
N PRO A 269 11.20 -0.17 8.19
CA PRO A 269 12.53 -0.40 7.64
C PRO A 269 12.50 -1.36 6.44
N ILE A 270 11.52 -2.27 6.37
CA ILE A 270 11.29 -3.13 5.19
C ILE A 270 10.89 -2.28 3.99
N PHE A 271 9.96 -1.33 4.18
CA PHE A 271 9.48 -0.44 3.14
C PHE A 271 10.62 0.35 2.49
N TRP A 272 11.51 0.94 3.29
CA TRP A 272 12.70 1.65 2.77
C TRP A 272 13.75 0.71 2.15
N ALA A 273 13.80 -0.54 2.64
CA ALA A 273 14.65 -1.58 2.08
C ALA A 273 13.98 -2.34 0.91
N GLU A 274 12.78 -2.01 0.48
CA GLU A 274 12.12 -2.71 -0.63
C GLU A 274 12.46 -1.99 -1.95
N THR A 275 13.17 -2.68 -2.84
CA THR A 275 13.54 -2.10 -4.14
C THR A 275 12.39 -2.15 -5.13
N ASN A 276 11.49 -3.13 -4.99
CA ASN A 276 10.34 -3.25 -5.86
C ASN A 276 9.26 -2.21 -5.50
N GLY A 277 9.06 -1.22 -6.36
CA GLY A 277 8.08 -0.15 -6.15
C GLY A 277 6.64 -0.66 -5.97
N SER A 278 6.27 -1.75 -6.65
CA SER A 278 4.93 -2.35 -6.48
C SER A 278 4.73 -2.95 -5.09
N TYR A 279 5.77 -3.57 -4.51
CA TYR A 279 5.71 -4.10 -3.14
C TYR A 279 5.69 -2.99 -2.10
N ARG A 280 6.40 -1.88 -2.33
CA ARG A 280 6.25 -0.66 -1.51
C ARG A 280 4.81 -0.15 -1.52
N ALA A 281 4.20 -0.05 -2.71
CA ALA A 281 2.81 0.36 -2.86
C ALA A 281 1.82 -0.62 -2.19
N ASP A 282 2.08 -1.92 -2.24
CA ASP A 282 1.29 -2.96 -1.54
C ASP A 282 1.29 -2.76 -0.02
N ILE A 283 2.45 -2.50 0.59
CA ILE A 283 2.53 -2.22 2.04
C ILE A 283 1.72 -0.94 2.35
N CYS A 284 1.95 0.11 1.58
CA CYS A 284 1.34 1.42 1.80
C CYS A 284 -0.19 1.41 1.65
N ARG A 285 -0.73 0.78 0.60
CA ARG A 285 -2.18 0.74 0.36
C ARG A 285 -2.94 0.01 1.48
N ILE A 286 -2.37 -1.09 1.98
CA ILE A 286 -2.99 -1.85 3.08
C ILE A 286 -2.90 -1.05 4.39
N ALA A 287 -1.77 -0.40 4.66
CA ALA A 287 -1.62 0.49 5.81
C ALA A 287 -2.63 1.66 5.76
N ALA A 288 -2.76 2.32 4.62
CA ALA A 288 -3.70 3.42 4.41
C ALA A 288 -5.16 2.97 4.58
N LEU A 289 -5.56 1.84 3.99
CA LEU A 289 -6.89 1.27 4.18
C LEU A 289 -7.15 0.87 5.63
N TYR A 290 -6.17 0.26 6.32
CA TYR A 290 -6.31 -0.06 7.73
C TYR A 290 -6.49 1.17 8.60
N MET A 291 -5.75 2.26 8.35
CA MET A 291 -5.84 3.47 9.16
C MET A 291 -7.11 4.26 8.89
N TYR A 292 -7.44 4.43 7.61
CA TYR A 292 -8.42 5.43 7.18
C TYR A 292 -9.69 4.82 6.59
N GLY A 293 -9.64 3.59 6.08
CA GLY A 293 -10.69 3.03 5.23
C GLY A 293 -10.95 3.89 3.99
N GLY A 294 -11.95 3.50 3.20
CA GLY A 294 -12.30 4.17 1.95
C GLY A 294 -12.07 3.29 0.74
N TYR A 295 -11.81 3.89 -0.41
CA TYR A 295 -11.66 3.25 -1.72
C TYR A 295 -10.25 3.52 -2.23
N TYR A 296 -9.44 2.48 -2.27
CA TYR A 296 -8.12 2.49 -2.88
C TYR A 296 -8.20 2.10 -4.35
N LEU A 297 -7.53 2.86 -5.21
CA LEU A 297 -7.32 2.52 -6.62
C LEU A 297 -5.86 2.81 -7.01
N ASP A 298 -5.23 1.92 -7.78
CA ASP A 298 -3.97 2.27 -8.44
C ASP A 298 -4.21 3.44 -9.40
N VAL A 299 -3.22 4.31 -9.56
CA VAL A 299 -3.33 5.51 -10.41
C VAL A 299 -3.52 5.18 -11.89
N ASP A 300 -3.25 3.94 -12.30
CA ASP A 300 -3.45 3.42 -13.64
C ASP A 300 -4.75 2.63 -13.83
N ILE A 301 -5.62 2.51 -12.82
CA ILE A 301 -6.94 1.90 -12.98
C ILE A 301 -7.90 2.89 -13.64
N GLU A 302 -8.42 2.55 -14.83
CA GLU A 302 -9.32 3.46 -15.53
C GLU A 302 -10.79 3.22 -15.15
N PRO A 303 -11.48 4.23 -14.60
CA PRO A 303 -12.87 4.10 -14.20
C PRO A 303 -13.80 4.04 -15.42
N ILE A 304 -14.72 3.08 -15.37
CA ILE A 304 -15.93 3.00 -16.19
C ILE A 304 -17.10 3.60 -15.38
N GLN A 305 -17.20 3.21 -14.11
CA GLN A 305 -18.17 3.73 -13.14
C GLN A 305 -17.70 3.45 -11.70
N ALA A 306 -18.21 4.21 -10.74
CA ALA A 306 -17.85 4.07 -9.33
C ALA A 306 -18.53 2.86 -8.66
N LEU A 307 -17.91 2.34 -7.59
CA LEU A 307 -18.47 1.29 -6.74
C LEU A 307 -19.52 1.88 -5.79
N ASP A 308 -20.74 1.33 -5.82
CA ASP A 308 -21.83 1.67 -4.89
C ASP A 308 -22.22 0.42 -4.06
N PRO A 309 -21.50 0.11 -2.97
CA PRO A 309 -21.74 -1.07 -2.17
C PRO A 309 -23.05 -1.00 -1.37
N LEU A 310 -23.58 -2.17 -1.02
CA LEU A 310 -24.67 -2.27 -0.05
C LEU A 310 -24.20 -1.85 1.36
N PRO A 311 -25.10 -1.40 2.25
CA PRO A 311 -24.72 -0.85 3.55
C PRO A 311 -23.92 -1.78 4.47
N GLN A 312 -24.12 -3.09 4.35
CA GLN A 312 -23.44 -4.09 5.17
C GLN A 312 -22.07 -4.53 4.63
N VAL A 313 -21.69 -4.11 3.42
CA VAL A 313 -20.40 -4.49 2.83
C VAL A 313 -19.29 -3.71 3.51
N ASP A 314 -18.35 -4.42 4.11
CA ASP A 314 -17.21 -3.85 4.86
C ASP A 314 -15.87 -3.96 4.12
N PHE A 315 -15.81 -4.78 3.08
CA PHE A 315 -14.63 -5.03 2.25
C PHE A 315 -15.02 -5.28 0.78
N ILE A 316 -14.24 -4.75 -0.16
CA ILE A 316 -14.39 -4.94 -1.60
C ILE A 316 -13.01 -5.18 -2.19
N THR A 317 -12.89 -6.16 -3.08
CA THR A 317 -11.75 -6.34 -3.98
C THR A 317 -12.20 -7.17 -5.18
N ALA A 318 -11.35 -7.33 -6.18
CA ALA A 318 -11.61 -8.23 -7.30
C ALA A 318 -10.79 -9.51 -7.18
N GLN A 319 -11.35 -10.62 -7.66
CA GLN A 319 -10.66 -11.89 -7.77
C GLN A 319 -10.21 -12.05 -9.22
N ALA A 320 -8.90 -12.16 -9.42
CA ALA A 320 -8.31 -12.52 -10.69
C ALA A 320 -8.41 -14.03 -10.93
N ALA A 321 -7.89 -14.49 -12.08
CA ALA A 321 -7.69 -15.90 -12.33
C ALA A 321 -6.94 -16.58 -11.17
N ASN A 322 -7.15 -17.90 -11.00
CA ASN A 322 -6.46 -18.70 -9.98
C ASN A 322 -6.70 -18.26 -8.53
N ARG A 323 -7.82 -17.58 -8.26
CA ARG A 323 -8.25 -17.16 -6.91
C ARG A 323 -7.33 -16.14 -6.23
N VAL A 324 -6.48 -15.48 -7.01
CA VAL A 324 -5.62 -14.38 -6.56
C VAL A 324 -6.47 -13.11 -6.42
N PHE A 325 -6.19 -12.26 -5.43
CA PHE A 325 -6.88 -10.98 -5.32
C PHE A 325 -6.17 -9.91 -6.13
N PHE A 326 -6.94 -9.17 -6.92
CA PHE A 326 -6.49 -8.01 -7.66
C PHE A 326 -6.58 -6.77 -6.75
N GLN A 327 -5.42 -6.33 -6.28
CA GLN A 327 -5.31 -5.29 -5.25
C GLN A 327 -5.30 -3.86 -5.78
N ALA A 328 -5.27 -3.69 -7.09
CA ALA A 328 -5.34 -2.36 -7.70
C ALA A 328 -6.71 -1.68 -7.51
N VAL A 329 -7.73 -2.43 -7.05
CA VAL A 329 -9.02 -1.89 -6.62
C VAL A 329 -9.42 -2.55 -5.31
N MET A 330 -9.51 -1.76 -4.24
CA MET A 330 -9.93 -2.24 -2.93
C MET A 330 -10.79 -1.20 -2.22
N ALA A 331 -11.67 -1.65 -1.34
CA ALA A 331 -12.33 -0.75 -0.41
C ALA A 331 -12.52 -1.43 0.94
N SER A 332 -12.40 -0.69 2.03
CA SER A 332 -12.65 -1.24 3.36
C SER A 332 -13.10 -0.20 4.38
N THR A 333 -13.72 -0.67 5.46
CA THR A 333 -13.92 0.16 6.65
C THR A 333 -12.58 0.46 7.35
N PRO A 334 -12.45 1.58 8.07
CA PRO A 334 -11.26 1.84 8.87
C PRO A 334 -11.09 0.75 9.94
N ARG A 335 -9.84 0.41 10.24
CA ARG A 335 -9.44 -0.65 11.18
C ARG A 335 -10.01 -2.03 10.84
N HIS A 336 -10.27 -2.29 9.55
CA HIS A 336 -10.83 -3.56 9.11
C HIS A 336 -9.91 -4.74 9.51
N PRO A 337 -10.44 -5.80 10.17
CA PRO A 337 -9.63 -6.93 10.64
C PRO A 337 -8.79 -7.58 9.55
N LEU A 338 -9.35 -7.72 8.34
CA LEU A 338 -8.61 -8.26 7.20
C LEU A 338 -7.35 -7.45 6.88
N MET A 339 -7.43 -6.11 6.85
CA MET A 339 -6.28 -5.25 6.53
C MET A 339 -5.17 -5.40 7.59
N LYS A 340 -5.56 -5.48 8.88
CA LYS A 340 -4.60 -5.76 9.97
C LYS A 340 -3.88 -7.10 9.75
N HIS A 341 -4.64 -8.15 9.50
CA HIS A 341 -4.05 -9.48 9.28
C HIS A 341 -3.23 -9.54 8.00
N THR A 342 -3.55 -8.74 6.98
CA THR A 342 -2.72 -8.62 5.77
C THR A 342 -1.37 -8.01 6.10
N LEU A 343 -1.30 -6.92 6.88
CA LEU A 343 -0.02 -6.34 7.34
C LEU A 343 0.79 -7.35 8.16
N GLU A 344 0.14 -8.03 9.10
CA GLU A 344 0.78 -9.10 9.90
C GLU A 344 1.29 -10.23 8.98
N THR A 345 0.54 -10.60 7.94
CA THR A 345 0.93 -11.64 6.97
C THR A 345 2.09 -11.19 6.09
N MET A 346 2.13 -9.93 5.65
CA MET A 346 3.30 -9.36 4.98
C MET A 346 4.54 -9.48 5.86
N LEU A 347 4.39 -9.23 7.17
CA LEU A 347 5.49 -9.39 8.10
C LEU A 347 5.91 -10.86 8.24
N VAL A 348 5.01 -11.75 8.65
CA VAL A 348 5.37 -13.10 9.13
C VAL A 348 5.30 -14.22 8.10
N ASP A 349 4.66 -13.99 6.95
CA ASP A 349 4.59 -14.96 5.86
C ASP A 349 5.33 -14.50 4.60
N TRP A 350 5.86 -13.28 4.58
CA TRP A 350 6.66 -12.76 3.47
C TRP A 350 8.08 -12.34 3.88
N TYR A 351 8.22 -11.31 4.72
CA TYR A 351 9.52 -10.70 5.01
C TYR A 351 10.28 -11.29 6.20
N MET A 352 9.58 -11.89 7.17
CA MET A 352 10.15 -12.41 8.42
C MET A 352 9.57 -13.79 8.75
N ILE A 353 9.69 -14.75 7.84
CA ILE A 353 9.10 -16.09 8.04
C ILE A 353 9.78 -16.79 9.23
N PRO A 354 9.07 -17.05 10.36
CA PRO A 354 9.70 -17.51 11.59
C PRO A 354 10.47 -18.83 11.45
N LYS A 355 9.97 -19.74 10.61
CA LYS A 355 10.64 -21.01 10.30
C LYS A 355 12.02 -20.76 9.67
N ILE A 356 12.06 -19.91 8.65
CA ILE A 356 13.29 -19.59 7.91
C ILE A 356 14.28 -18.84 8.83
N MET A 357 13.79 -17.86 9.59
CA MET A 357 14.62 -17.13 10.57
C MET A 357 15.27 -18.09 11.57
N LYS A 358 14.48 -19.02 12.13
CA LYS A 358 14.95 -20.02 13.08
C LYS A 358 15.99 -20.97 12.47
N ASP A 359 15.75 -21.48 11.27
CA ASP A 359 16.63 -22.46 10.62
C ASP A 359 18.03 -21.87 10.32
N TYR A 360 18.14 -20.54 10.20
CA TYR A 360 19.40 -19.82 9.96
C TYR A 360 20.02 -19.21 11.21
N GLY A 361 19.47 -19.50 12.39
CA GLY A 361 19.96 -18.92 13.65
C GLY A 361 19.81 -17.40 13.72
N LYS A 362 18.90 -16.83 12.91
CA LYS A 362 18.60 -15.39 12.92
C LYS A 362 17.54 -15.15 13.99
N THR A 363 17.93 -14.52 15.09
CA THR A 363 17.02 -14.12 16.17
C THR A 363 16.58 -12.67 16.07
N GLU A 364 17.25 -11.88 15.22
CA GLU A 364 17.03 -10.46 15.08
C GLU A 364 16.74 -10.08 13.64
N TYR A 365 16.09 -8.93 13.50
CA TYR A 365 15.73 -8.34 12.22
C TYR A 365 16.99 -7.88 11.49
N GLU A 366 17.35 -8.56 10.40
CA GLU A 366 18.34 -8.07 9.43
C GLU A 366 17.58 -7.46 8.23
N PRO A 367 17.51 -6.12 8.13
CA PRO A 367 16.62 -5.42 7.19
C PRO A 367 16.85 -5.71 5.71
N LEU A 368 17.94 -6.39 5.36
CA LEU A 368 18.32 -6.66 3.97
C LEU A 368 18.35 -8.16 3.65
N TRP A 369 18.21 -9.04 4.65
CA TRP A 369 18.35 -10.48 4.42
C TRP A 369 17.28 -11.03 3.48
N PHE A 370 16.07 -10.45 3.50
CA PHE A 370 14.98 -10.84 2.61
C PHE A 370 15.28 -10.61 1.12
N ARG A 371 16.32 -9.82 0.81
CA ARG A 371 16.82 -9.60 -0.56
C ARG A 371 17.74 -10.72 -1.05
N SER A 372 18.21 -11.61 -0.17
CA SER A 372 19.07 -12.71 -0.58
C SER A 372 18.30 -13.72 -1.44
N GLN A 373 18.93 -14.24 -2.49
CA GLN A 373 18.33 -15.29 -3.32
C GLN A 373 17.92 -16.50 -2.49
N THR A 374 18.76 -16.89 -1.51
CA THR A 374 18.47 -17.98 -0.58
C THR A 374 17.16 -17.74 0.18
N TYR A 375 16.92 -16.53 0.68
CA TYR A 375 15.65 -16.20 1.31
C TYR A 375 14.47 -16.25 0.33
N ALA A 376 14.66 -15.73 -0.89
CA ALA A 376 13.62 -15.77 -1.91
C ALA A 376 13.18 -17.19 -2.27
N ASP A 377 14.14 -18.13 -2.41
CA ASP A 377 13.87 -19.54 -2.72
C ASP A 377 13.08 -20.22 -1.58
N MET A 378 13.48 -19.99 -0.33
CA MET A 378 12.79 -20.55 0.84
C MET A 378 11.41 -19.91 1.06
N ARG A 379 11.27 -18.61 0.81
CA ARG A 379 9.99 -17.91 0.82
C ARG A 379 9.05 -18.51 -0.21
N LEU A 380 9.54 -18.80 -1.42
CA LEU A 380 8.76 -19.46 -2.46
C LEU A 380 8.23 -20.82 -1.99
N GLU A 381 9.08 -21.66 -1.38
CA GLU A 381 8.65 -22.94 -0.80
C GLU A 381 7.58 -22.74 0.29
N HIS A 382 7.77 -21.74 1.17
CA HIS A 382 6.79 -21.39 2.21
C HIS A 382 5.46 -20.92 1.62
N VAL A 383 5.46 -20.10 0.57
CA VAL A 383 4.21 -19.58 -0.01
C VAL A 383 3.45 -20.69 -0.75
N VAL A 384 4.14 -21.58 -1.47
CA VAL A 384 3.51 -22.70 -2.21
C VAL A 384 2.69 -23.62 -1.30
N GLN A 385 3.04 -23.74 -0.01
CA GLN A 385 2.25 -24.55 0.94
C GLN A 385 0.81 -24.05 1.13
N TYR A 386 0.53 -22.80 0.78
CA TYR A 386 -0.82 -22.21 0.81
C TYR A 386 -1.64 -22.49 -0.46
N GLY A 387 -1.12 -23.31 -1.38
CA GLY A 387 -1.81 -23.71 -2.61
C GLY A 387 -1.68 -22.71 -3.76
N PHE A 388 -0.72 -21.78 -3.69
CA PHE A 388 -0.35 -20.94 -4.83
C PHE A 388 0.42 -21.77 -5.86
N ASP A 389 0.08 -21.59 -7.13
CA ASP A 389 0.81 -22.20 -8.24
C ASP A 389 2.15 -21.48 -8.44
N PRO A 390 3.31 -22.16 -8.24
CA PRO A 390 4.61 -21.54 -8.41
C PRO A 390 4.89 -21.08 -9.86
N HIS A 391 4.13 -21.58 -10.83
CA HIS A 391 4.25 -21.21 -12.24
C HIS A 391 3.38 -20.00 -12.61
N HIS A 392 2.54 -19.52 -11.71
CA HIS A 392 1.68 -18.36 -11.94
C HIS A 392 2.32 -17.09 -11.37
N SER A 393 2.92 -16.28 -12.24
CA SER A 393 3.71 -15.09 -11.86
C SER A 393 2.98 -14.11 -10.94
N ILE A 394 1.66 -13.95 -11.08
CA ILE A 394 0.85 -13.01 -10.29
C ILE A 394 0.50 -13.57 -8.91
N GLY A 395 0.34 -14.90 -8.79
CA GLY A 395 -0.09 -15.55 -7.56
C GLY A 395 0.93 -15.52 -6.42
N ILE A 396 2.18 -15.21 -6.75
CA ILE A 396 3.32 -15.13 -5.85
C ILE A 396 3.85 -13.69 -5.79
N LEU A 397 2.99 -12.71 -6.06
CA LEU A 397 3.30 -11.32 -5.73
C LEU A 397 2.94 -11.06 -4.27
N MET A 398 3.77 -10.29 -3.59
CA MET A 398 3.68 -10.05 -2.15
C MET A 398 2.28 -9.62 -1.72
N GLY A 399 1.75 -8.56 -2.32
CA GLY A 399 0.43 -8.05 -1.99
C GLY A 399 -0.68 -9.09 -2.19
N PRO A 400 -0.93 -9.57 -3.42
CA PRO A 400 -2.01 -10.53 -3.69
C PRO A 400 -1.93 -11.81 -2.83
N ALA A 401 -0.73 -12.37 -2.64
CA ALA A 401 -0.54 -13.58 -1.84
C ALA A 401 -0.85 -13.34 -0.36
N THR A 402 -0.33 -12.27 0.22
CA THR A 402 -0.51 -11.97 1.65
C THR A 402 -1.95 -11.61 1.99
N LEU A 403 -2.66 -10.87 1.13
CA LEU A 403 -4.10 -10.62 1.30
C LEU A 403 -4.91 -11.90 1.17
N ARG A 404 -4.55 -12.77 0.23
CA ARG A 404 -5.22 -14.05 0.06
C ARG A 404 -5.07 -14.95 1.29
N ILE A 405 -3.84 -15.10 1.80
CA ILE A 405 -3.56 -15.86 3.03
C ILE A 405 -4.33 -15.27 4.21
N ALA A 406 -4.33 -13.94 4.38
CA ALA A 406 -5.06 -13.27 5.45
C ALA A 406 -6.58 -13.50 5.34
N TYR A 407 -7.12 -13.44 4.12
CA TYR A 407 -8.54 -13.69 3.86
C TYR A 407 -8.92 -15.13 4.16
N ASP A 408 -8.15 -16.11 3.69
CA ASP A 408 -8.46 -17.52 3.95
C ASP A 408 -8.42 -17.84 5.47
N ARG A 409 -7.58 -17.14 6.24
CA ARG A 409 -7.54 -17.25 7.71
C ARG A 409 -8.69 -16.52 8.43
N LYS A 410 -9.33 -15.53 7.80
CA LYS A 410 -10.25 -14.57 8.47
C LYS A 410 -11.55 -14.28 7.70
N ALA A 411 -11.90 -15.09 6.71
CA ALA A 411 -13.05 -14.85 5.83
C ALA A 411 -14.38 -14.74 6.59
N ASN A 412 -14.48 -15.37 7.76
CA ASN A 412 -15.68 -15.30 8.62
C ASN A 412 -15.84 -13.96 9.37
N LEU A 413 -14.88 -13.04 9.30
CA LEU A 413 -14.89 -11.75 10.00
C LEU A 413 -15.30 -10.57 9.11
N THR A 414 -15.68 -10.83 7.86
CA THR A 414 -15.99 -9.80 6.86
C THR A 414 -17.27 -10.14 6.12
N THR A 415 -17.94 -9.10 5.63
CA THR A 415 -19.03 -9.21 4.65
C THR A 415 -18.52 -8.67 3.31
N PRO A 416 -17.73 -9.46 2.57
CA PRO A 416 -17.03 -8.98 1.39
C PRO A 416 -17.96 -8.88 0.19
N TRP A 417 -17.69 -7.92 -0.69
CA TRP A 417 -18.18 -7.92 -2.06
C TRP A 417 -17.01 -8.22 -2.98
N LEU A 418 -16.92 -9.47 -3.41
CA LEU A 418 -15.88 -9.93 -4.33
C LEU A 418 -16.35 -9.70 -5.78
N LEU A 419 -15.60 -8.89 -6.50
CA LEU A 419 -15.72 -8.69 -7.94
C LEU A 419 -14.86 -9.72 -8.68
N ASP A 420 -14.99 -9.79 -9.99
CA ASP A 420 -14.11 -10.61 -10.84
C ASP A 420 -13.25 -9.70 -11.72
N GLU A 421 -11.97 -10.03 -11.88
CA GLU A 421 -11.12 -9.49 -12.94
C GLU A 421 -11.12 -10.47 -14.12
N PHE A 422 -11.53 -9.99 -15.29
CA PHE A 422 -11.74 -10.82 -16.46
C PHE A 422 -11.18 -10.16 -17.71
N GLU A 423 -10.60 -10.98 -18.57
CA GLU A 423 -10.06 -10.56 -19.85
C GLU A 423 -11.14 -10.49 -20.94
N ASN A 424 -11.51 -9.29 -21.38
CA ASN A 424 -12.59 -9.06 -22.36
C ASN A 424 -12.14 -9.17 -23.82
N LYS A 425 -11.44 -10.25 -24.18
CA LYS A 425 -10.80 -10.43 -25.50
C LYS A 425 -11.76 -10.66 -26.68
N ALA A 426 -12.99 -11.08 -26.46
CA ALA A 426 -13.85 -11.64 -27.52
C ALA A 426 -15.29 -11.11 -27.53
N GLU A 427 -15.53 -9.90 -27.01
CA GLU A 427 -16.80 -9.16 -27.13
C GLU A 427 -18.05 -9.79 -26.48
N LYS A 428 -17.97 -11.03 -26.00
CA LYS A 428 -19.17 -11.80 -25.59
C LYS A 428 -19.91 -11.20 -24.39
N VAL A 429 -19.19 -10.58 -23.45
CA VAL A 429 -19.80 -10.03 -22.23
C VAL A 429 -20.06 -8.54 -22.38
N TYR A 430 -19.07 -7.79 -22.90
CA TYR A 430 -19.15 -6.33 -23.02
C TYR A 430 -18.65 -5.86 -24.38
N PRO A 431 -19.44 -6.01 -25.46
CA PRO A 431 -19.03 -5.68 -26.82
C PRO A 431 -18.80 -4.17 -27.01
N ALA A 432 -19.46 -3.32 -26.23
CA ALA A 432 -19.27 -1.86 -26.30
C ALA A 432 -18.04 -1.35 -25.53
N LEU A 433 -17.34 -2.24 -24.81
CA LEU A 433 -16.23 -1.89 -23.89
C LEU A 433 -14.96 -2.67 -24.26
N ILE A 434 -14.77 -2.92 -25.54
CA ILE A 434 -13.56 -3.58 -26.04
C ILE A 434 -12.45 -2.53 -26.12
N ARG A 435 -11.27 -2.87 -25.60
CA ARG A 435 -10.03 -2.14 -25.86
C ARG A 435 -9.17 -2.91 -26.84
N GLU A 436 -8.19 -2.24 -27.43
CA GLU A 436 -7.28 -2.90 -28.35
C GLU A 436 -6.48 -4.00 -27.64
N THR A 437 -6.30 -5.13 -28.31
CA THR A 437 -5.69 -6.37 -27.77
C THR A 437 -4.18 -6.41 -27.89
N SER A 438 -3.52 -5.30 -28.21
CA SER A 438 -2.11 -5.33 -28.59
C SER A 438 -1.18 -5.68 -27.42
N HIS A 439 -1.62 -5.51 -26.16
CA HIS A 439 -0.79 -5.70 -24.96
C HIS A 439 -1.50 -6.46 -23.84
N TRP A 440 -0.70 -7.16 -23.04
CA TRP A 440 -1.13 -7.84 -21.83
C TRP A 440 -1.63 -6.79 -20.81
N GLY A 441 -2.90 -6.87 -20.42
CA GLY A 441 -3.48 -5.98 -19.38
C GLY A 441 -4.50 -4.95 -19.87
N CYS A 442 -4.39 -4.41 -21.09
CA CYS A 442 -5.34 -3.39 -21.60
C CYS A 442 -6.81 -3.82 -21.53
N ASN A 443 -7.08 -5.10 -21.82
CA ASN A 443 -8.43 -5.65 -21.96
C ASN A 443 -8.97 -6.31 -20.70
N PHE A 444 -8.23 -6.26 -19.61
CA PHE A 444 -8.73 -6.76 -18.34
C PHE A 444 -9.69 -5.75 -17.74
N MET A 445 -10.79 -6.26 -17.19
CA MET A 445 -11.84 -5.46 -16.58
C MET A 445 -12.22 -6.03 -15.23
N VAL A 446 -12.43 -5.13 -14.28
CA VAL A 446 -13.03 -5.45 -13.00
C VAL A 446 -14.54 -5.27 -13.12
N HIS A 447 -15.29 -6.34 -12.86
CA HIS A 447 -16.74 -6.33 -13.01
C HIS A 447 -17.45 -7.13 -11.90
N ASP A 448 -18.71 -6.81 -11.64
CA ASP A 448 -19.59 -7.67 -10.89
C ASP A 448 -20.19 -8.71 -11.85
N ASN A 449 -19.78 -9.96 -11.65
CA ASN A 449 -20.19 -11.07 -12.48
C ASN A 449 -21.65 -11.47 -12.30
N ALA A 450 -22.25 -11.22 -11.13
CA ALA A 450 -23.64 -11.50 -10.85
C ALA A 450 -24.56 -10.51 -11.58
N THR A 451 -24.22 -9.22 -11.57
CA THR A 451 -25.01 -8.17 -12.22
C THR A 451 -24.53 -7.85 -13.64
N LYS A 452 -23.47 -8.50 -14.09
CA LYS A 452 -22.75 -8.19 -15.34
C LYS A 452 -22.49 -6.70 -15.45
N THR A 453 -21.94 -6.10 -14.41
CA THR A 453 -21.70 -4.65 -14.39
C THR A 453 -20.21 -4.34 -14.35
N PRO A 454 -19.63 -3.71 -15.38
CA PRO A 454 -18.21 -3.39 -15.43
C PRO A 454 -17.94 -2.10 -14.64
N TYR A 455 -16.85 -2.06 -13.87
CA TYR A 455 -16.51 -0.89 -13.05
C TYR A 455 -15.22 -0.23 -13.49
N PHE A 456 -14.21 -1.02 -13.85
CA PHE A 456 -12.89 -0.50 -14.19
C PHE A 456 -12.27 -1.31 -15.31
N TYR A 457 -11.37 -0.68 -16.05
CA TYR A 457 -10.34 -1.39 -16.78
C TYR A 457 -9.08 -1.48 -15.93
N SER A 458 -8.37 -2.60 -16.01
CA SER A 458 -7.21 -2.85 -15.16
C SER A 458 -6.02 -1.94 -15.48
N ARG A 459 -6.01 -1.27 -16.64
CA ARG A 459 -4.97 -0.30 -17.03
C ARG A 459 -5.57 0.83 -17.86
N CYS A 460 -5.10 2.06 -17.65
CA CYS A 460 -5.42 3.23 -18.47
C CYS A 460 -4.49 3.30 -19.68
N LYS A 461 -4.98 3.90 -20.77
CA LYS A 461 -4.21 4.05 -22.00
C LYS A 461 -3.02 4.99 -21.79
N GLY A 462 -1.88 4.67 -22.40
CA GLY A 462 -0.62 5.40 -22.29
C GLY A 462 0.36 4.81 -21.27
N THR A 463 -0.06 3.84 -20.47
CA THR A 463 0.83 3.15 -19.52
C THR A 463 1.68 2.08 -20.21
N ALA A 464 2.79 1.67 -19.61
CA ALA A 464 3.66 0.62 -20.16
C ALA A 464 2.90 -0.67 -20.54
N ASN A 465 1.93 -1.06 -19.70
CA ASN A 465 1.08 -2.24 -19.92
C ASN A 465 -0.16 -1.97 -20.79
N CYS A 466 -0.44 -0.71 -21.11
CA CYS A 466 -1.49 -0.34 -22.05
C CYS A 466 -1.13 0.89 -22.91
N PRO A 467 -0.13 0.77 -23.80
CA PRO A 467 0.41 1.91 -24.54
C PRO A 467 -0.55 2.45 -25.59
N ASN A 468 -0.39 3.72 -25.98
CA ASN A 468 -1.14 4.32 -27.06
C ASN A 468 -0.72 3.71 -28.42
N TYR A 469 -1.70 3.26 -29.21
CA TYR A 469 -1.45 2.62 -30.51
C TYR A 469 -0.64 3.49 -31.48
N ASP A 470 -0.95 4.80 -31.52
CA ASP A 470 -0.33 5.74 -32.44
C ASP A 470 1.18 5.95 -32.19
N GLU A 471 1.65 5.75 -30.96
CA GLU A 471 3.06 5.86 -30.61
C GLU A 471 3.86 4.64 -31.09
N LYS A 472 3.25 3.45 -31.11
CA LYS A 472 3.92 2.24 -31.60
C LYS A 472 4.05 2.21 -33.11
N LYS A 473 3.07 2.72 -33.85
CA LYS A 473 3.21 2.82 -35.30
C LYS A 473 4.40 3.71 -35.65
N LYS A 474 4.57 4.83 -34.93
CA LYS A 474 5.73 5.71 -35.08
C LYS A 474 7.04 5.02 -34.71
N SER A 475 7.14 4.37 -33.55
CA SER A 475 8.40 3.72 -33.14
C SER A 475 8.78 2.54 -34.03
N HIS A 476 7.80 1.76 -34.52
CA HIS A 476 8.05 0.69 -35.47
C HIS A 476 8.45 1.24 -36.85
N ASP A 477 7.78 2.29 -37.34
CA ASP A 477 8.13 2.93 -38.62
C ASP A 477 9.52 3.62 -38.54
N GLU A 478 9.91 4.18 -37.39
CA GLU A 478 11.22 4.77 -37.14
C GLU A 478 12.33 3.70 -37.03
N LYS A 479 12.09 2.61 -36.29
CA LYS A 479 13.02 1.46 -36.25
C LYS A 479 13.20 0.83 -37.63
N LYS A 480 12.13 0.73 -38.41
CA LYS A 480 12.18 0.22 -39.80
C LYS A 480 12.98 1.15 -40.71
N LYS A 481 12.76 2.47 -40.65
CA LYS A 481 13.57 3.46 -41.40
C LYS A 481 15.05 3.37 -41.03
N SER A 482 15.39 3.25 -39.75
CA SER A 482 16.79 3.11 -39.30
C SER A 482 17.46 1.83 -39.84
N TYR A 483 16.70 0.73 -39.95
CA TYR A 483 17.19 -0.52 -40.50
C TYR A 483 17.39 -0.44 -42.02
N ASP A 484 16.42 0.13 -42.73
CA ASP A 484 16.47 0.33 -44.19
C ASP A 484 17.65 1.26 -44.58
N GLU A 485 17.87 2.34 -43.82
CA GLU A 485 19.03 3.24 -44.01
C GLU A 485 20.36 2.50 -43.78
N LYS A 486 20.49 1.66 -42.75
CA LYS A 486 21.72 0.89 -42.50
C LYS A 486 22.00 -0.13 -43.61
N THR A 487 20.97 -0.76 -44.18
CA THR A 487 21.14 -1.72 -45.29
C THR A 487 21.44 -1.06 -46.63
N MET A 488 21.17 0.24 -46.80
CA MET A 488 21.46 0.96 -48.03
C MET A 488 22.93 1.40 -48.14
N TYR A 489 23.67 1.38 -47.03
CA TYR A 489 25.10 1.74 -46.96
C TYR A 489 26.05 0.55 -46.78
N SER A 490 25.54 -0.68 -46.85
CA SER A 490 26.32 -1.94 -46.89
C SER A 490 26.23 -2.57 -48.27
#